data_AF-A0A3S4M0B7-F1
#
_entry.id   AF-A0A3S4M0B7-F1
#
_cell.length_a   1.000
_cell.length_b   1.000
_cell.length_c   1.000
_cell.angle_alpha   90.00
_cell.angle_beta   90.00
_cell.angle_gamma   90.00
#
_symmetry.space_group_name_H-M   'P 1'
#
loop_
_entity.id
_entity.type
_entity.pdbx_description
1 polymer ?
#
loop_
_entity_poly.entity_id
_entity_poly.type
_entity_poly.pdbx_seq_one_letter_code
_entity_poly.pdbx_strand_id
1 'polypeptide(L)'
;MRPVGAIVLGAYIDRIGRRKGLMVTLAIMGCGTLLIALVPGYQTIGLAAPALVLLGRLLQGFSAGVELGGVSVYLSEIATPGNKGFYTSWQSASQQVAIVVAALIGYSLNITLGHDAISEWGWRIPFFIGCMIIPLIFVLRRSLQETEAFFTTQASPRHQGKFLQLSPKNWRIITAGTLLVAMTTTTFYFITVYTPTYGRTVLNLSARDSLIVTMLVGVSNFYLVTHWRRDFRPDWPSRCVNGHYVAGADHHLARHAVADRRARLYPHDAGTAVVLFLFWHV
;
A
#
# COMPACT_ATOMS: atom_id res chain seq x y z
N MET A 1 -5.95 14.27 -4.19
CA MET A 1 -4.55 14.35 -3.71
C MET A 1 -3.64 13.21 -4.17
N ARG A 2 -4.09 11.96 -4.24
CA ARG A 2 -3.23 10.83 -4.66
C ARG A 2 -2.51 11.03 -6.01
N PRO A 3 -3.16 11.51 -7.10
CA PRO A 3 -2.45 11.77 -8.36
C PRO A 3 -1.38 12.84 -8.24
N VAL A 4 -1.65 13.91 -7.49
CA VAL A 4 -0.71 15.00 -7.23
C VAL A 4 0.50 14.47 -6.42
N GLY A 5 0.23 13.65 -5.40
CA GLY A 5 1.27 12.93 -4.65
C GLY A 5 2.13 12.06 -5.54
N ALA A 6 1.50 11.25 -6.40
CA ALA A 6 2.19 10.37 -7.35
C ALA A 6 3.16 11.13 -8.26
N ILE A 7 2.76 12.31 -8.77
CA ILE A 7 3.59 13.12 -9.68
C ILE A 7 4.72 13.84 -8.92
N VAL A 8 4.38 14.60 -7.88
CA VAL A 8 5.34 15.46 -7.18
C VAL A 8 6.28 14.64 -6.32
N LEU A 9 5.71 13.79 -5.47
CA LEU A 9 6.47 13.01 -4.51
C LEU A 9 7.13 11.81 -5.19
N GLY A 10 6.57 11.29 -6.29
CA GLY A 10 7.17 10.21 -7.07
C GLY A 10 8.47 10.66 -7.73
N ALA A 11 8.43 11.79 -8.43
CA ALA A 11 9.63 12.38 -9.03
C ALA A 11 10.71 12.73 -7.99
N TYR A 12 10.31 13.10 -6.76
CA TYR A 12 11.22 13.33 -5.66
C TYR A 12 11.86 12.03 -5.16
N ILE A 13 11.06 10.98 -4.92
CA ILE A 13 11.52 9.68 -4.43
C ILE A 13 12.47 8.99 -5.41
N ASP A 14 12.21 9.14 -6.70
CA ASP A 14 13.10 8.62 -7.74
C ASP A 14 14.52 9.21 -7.67
N ARG A 15 14.69 10.42 -7.10
CA ARG A 15 15.99 11.07 -6.90
C ARG A 15 16.68 10.67 -5.60
N ILE A 16 15.92 10.58 -4.49
CA ILE A 16 16.49 10.33 -3.16
C ILE A 16 16.67 8.84 -2.83
N GLY A 17 16.06 7.95 -3.62
CA GLY A 17 16.11 6.52 -3.45
C GLY A 17 14.90 5.94 -2.73
N ARG A 18 14.63 4.65 -2.99
CA ARG A 18 13.41 3.97 -2.53
C ARG A 18 13.26 3.95 -1.02
N ARG A 19 14.33 3.62 -0.28
CA ARG A 19 14.29 3.54 1.19
C ARG A 19 13.96 4.88 1.83
N LYS A 20 14.67 5.93 1.42
CA LYS A 20 14.43 7.29 1.93
C LYS A 20 13.04 7.78 1.53
N GLY A 21 12.59 7.45 0.32
CA GLY A 21 11.25 7.77 -0.13
C GLY A 21 10.15 7.13 0.71
N LEU A 22 10.27 5.84 1.01
CA LEU A 22 9.34 5.13 1.91
C LEU A 22 9.33 5.73 3.33
N MET A 23 10.45 6.28 3.81
CA MET A 23 10.46 6.99 5.09
C MET A 23 9.76 8.35 5.02
N VAL A 24 9.95 9.10 3.94
CA VAL A 24 9.28 10.40 3.73
C VAL A 24 7.77 10.21 3.63
N THR A 25 7.29 9.21 2.89
CA THR A 25 5.84 8.91 2.82
C THR A 25 5.30 8.54 4.20
N LEU A 26 6.02 7.71 4.97
CA LEU A 26 5.64 7.36 6.35
C LEU A 26 5.51 8.60 7.23
N ALA A 27 6.50 9.48 7.20
CA ALA A 27 6.50 10.69 8.02
C ALA A 27 5.31 11.59 7.68
N ILE A 28 5.01 11.81 6.40
CA ILE A 28 3.87 12.63 5.95
C ILE A 28 2.54 12.01 6.40
N MET A 29 2.38 10.69 6.20
CA MET A 29 1.17 9.97 6.61
C MET A 29 0.99 10.01 8.13
N GLY A 30 2.09 9.84 8.87
CA GLY A 30 2.08 9.87 10.32
C GLY A 30 1.73 11.24 10.89
N CYS A 31 2.32 12.32 10.34
CA CYS A 31 1.95 13.68 10.70
C CYS A 31 0.47 13.96 10.43
N GLY A 32 -0.07 13.52 9.29
CA GLY A 32 -1.51 13.68 8.99
C GLY A 32 -2.41 12.92 9.96
N THR A 33 -2.00 11.73 10.38
CA THR A 33 -2.77 10.89 11.33
C THR A 33 -2.73 11.46 12.74
N LEU A 34 -1.56 11.89 13.20
CA LEU A 34 -1.37 12.53 14.49
C LEU A 34 -2.14 13.86 14.57
N LEU A 35 -2.11 14.64 13.48
CA LEU A 35 -2.87 15.87 13.38
C LEU A 35 -4.36 15.59 13.57
N ILE A 36 -4.94 14.61 12.87
CA ILE A 36 -6.35 14.20 13.03
C ILE A 36 -6.66 13.72 14.45
N ALA A 37 -5.78 12.91 15.04
CA ALA A 37 -5.96 12.36 16.38
C ALA A 37 -6.01 13.44 17.47
N LEU A 38 -5.21 14.50 17.30
CA LEU A 38 -5.09 15.61 18.26
C LEU A 38 -6.09 16.75 18.03
N VAL A 39 -6.86 16.75 16.93
CA VAL A 39 -7.84 17.82 16.66
C VAL A 39 -8.90 17.83 17.76
N PRO A 40 -9.04 18.95 18.52
CA PRO A 40 -10.09 19.09 19.51
C PRO A 40 -11.45 19.33 18.82
N GLY A 41 -12.55 19.02 19.52
CA GLY A 41 -13.88 18.98 18.89
C GLY A 41 -14.34 20.34 18.36
N TYR A 42 -15.35 20.34 17.49
CA TYR A 42 -15.93 21.55 16.91
C TYR A 42 -16.31 22.61 17.96
N GLN A 43 -16.75 22.17 19.14
CA GLN A 43 -17.11 23.05 20.25
C GLN A 43 -15.94 23.93 20.74
N THR A 44 -14.69 23.49 20.57
CA THR A 44 -13.50 24.21 21.07
C THR A 44 -12.88 25.16 20.06
N ILE A 45 -12.82 24.76 18.78
CA ILE A 45 -12.07 25.49 17.75
C ILE A 45 -12.92 25.84 16.51
N GLY A 46 -14.22 25.54 16.54
CA GLY A 46 -15.16 25.86 15.47
C GLY A 46 -14.74 25.31 14.11
N LEU A 47 -14.81 26.16 13.07
CA LEU A 47 -14.47 25.80 11.68
C LEU A 47 -13.00 25.38 11.49
N ALA A 48 -12.11 25.65 12.44
CA ALA A 48 -10.74 25.17 12.37
C ALA A 48 -10.64 23.64 12.53
N ALA A 49 -11.57 22.99 13.25
CA ALA A 49 -11.58 21.53 13.41
C ALA A 49 -11.71 20.79 12.07
N PRO A 50 -12.76 21.03 11.24
CA PRO A 50 -12.87 20.38 9.94
C PRO A 50 -11.76 20.80 8.98
N ALA A 51 -11.22 22.02 9.07
CA ALA A 51 -10.09 22.46 8.25
C ALA A 51 -8.80 21.68 8.56
N LEU A 52 -8.51 21.45 9.84
CA LEU A 52 -7.38 20.63 10.29
C LEU A 52 -7.57 19.16 9.87
N VAL A 53 -8.76 18.59 10.08
CA VAL A 53 -9.06 17.21 9.64
C VAL A 53 -8.89 17.10 8.13
N LEU A 54 -9.37 18.07 7.36
CA LEU A 54 -9.18 18.13 5.91
C LEU A 54 -7.69 18.14 5.57
N LEU A 55 -6.90 19.04 6.18
CA LEU A 55 -5.47 19.12 5.94
C LEU A 55 -4.75 17.79 6.25
N GLY A 56 -5.09 17.15 7.37
CA GLY A 56 -4.59 15.81 7.70
C GLY A 56 -4.94 14.77 6.64
N ARG A 57 -6.17 14.79 6.11
CA ARG A 57 -6.59 13.91 5.00
C ARG A 57 -5.86 14.22 3.70
N LEU A 58 -5.56 15.48 3.41
CA LEU A 58 -4.79 15.87 2.24
C LEU A 58 -3.35 15.36 2.33
N LEU A 59 -2.70 15.47 3.51
CA LEU A 59 -1.37 14.92 3.77
C LEU A 59 -1.34 13.39 3.62
N GLN A 60 -2.27 12.68 4.26
CA GLN A 60 -2.42 11.23 4.12
C GLN A 60 -2.62 10.83 2.65
N GLY A 61 -3.48 11.54 1.92
CA GLY A 61 -3.77 11.29 0.51
C GLY A 61 -2.59 11.62 -0.42
N PHE A 62 -1.76 12.59 -0.06
CA PHE A 62 -0.54 12.94 -0.79
C PHE A 62 0.53 11.86 -0.62
N SER A 63 0.74 11.38 0.61
CA SER A 63 1.65 10.27 0.91
C SER A 63 1.23 8.95 0.23
N ALA A 64 -0.05 8.58 0.37
CA ALA A 64 -0.59 7.35 -0.22
C ALA A 64 -0.48 7.29 -1.76
N GLY A 65 -0.31 8.44 -2.42
CA GLY A 65 -0.19 8.53 -3.87
C GLY A 65 1.04 7.85 -4.45
N VAL A 66 2.17 7.86 -3.73
CA VAL A 66 3.42 7.21 -4.19
C VAL A 66 3.66 5.88 -3.51
N GLU A 67 3.21 5.75 -2.27
CA GLU A 67 3.33 4.56 -1.43
C GLU A 67 3.04 3.26 -2.20
N LEU A 68 1.85 3.17 -2.80
CA LEU A 68 1.32 1.94 -3.35
C LEU A 68 2.14 1.45 -4.56
N GLY A 69 2.60 2.38 -5.40
CA GLY A 69 3.51 2.09 -6.51
C GLY A 69 4.94 1.79 -6.04
N GLY A 70 5.48 2.59 -5.13
CA GLY A 70 6.84 2.45 -4.61
C GLY A 70 7.07 1.11 -3.93
N VAL A 71 6.11 0.66 -3.11
CA VAL A 71 6.10 -0.63 -2.43
C VAL A 71 6.00 -1.79 -3.40
N SER A 72 5.06 -1.74 -4.35
CA SER A 72 4.86 -2.81 -5.32
C SER A 72 6.11 -3.04 -6.15
N VAL A 73 6.77 -1.97 -6.58
CA VAL A 73 8.00 -2.12 -7.36
C VAL A 73 9.18 -2.56 -6.47
N TYR A 74 9.31 -2.06 -5.23
CA TYR A 74 10.33 -2.56 -4.29
C TYR A 74 10.18 -4.07 -4.05
N LEU A 75 8.97 -4.55 -3.77
CA LEU A 75 8.66 -5.98 -3.60
C LEU A 75 9.01 -6.80 -4.84
N SER A 76 8.73 -6.28 -6.03
CA SER A 76 9.06 -6.95 -7.30
C SER A 76 10.58 -7.02 -7.58
N GLU A 77 11.35 -6.08 -7.00
CA GLU A 77 12.80 -5.99 -7.15
C GLU A 77 13.52 -6.96 -6.21
N ILE A 78 13.07 -7.07 -4.95
CA ILE A 78 13.65 -7.97 -3.94
C ILE A 78 13.21 -9.43 -4.12
N ALA A 79 12.14 -9.68 -4.88
CA ALA A 79 11.60 -11.02 -5.07
C ALA A 79 12.58 -11.97 -5.77
N THR A 80 12.59 -13.23 -5.31
CA THR A 80 13.31 -14.32 -5.98
C THR A 80 12.74 -14.58 -7.38
N PRO A 81 13.57 -15.03 -8.35
CA PRO A 81 13.09 -15.38 -9.70
C PRO A 81 11.91 -16.35 -9.65
N GLY A 82 10.86 -16.10 -10.44
CA GLY A 82 9.62 -16.89 -10.45
C GLY A 82 8.57 -16.50 -9.40
N ASN A 83 8.97 -15.82 -8.31
CA ASN A 83 8.06 -15.51 -7.19
C ASN A 83 7.62 -14.05 -7.13
N LYS A 84 7.85 -13.25 -8.17
CA LYS A 84 7.53 -11.81 -8.16
C LYS A 84 6.08 -11.51 -7.81
N GLY A 85 5.14 -12.25 -8.42
CA GLY A 85 3.71 -12.13 -8.13
C GLY A 85 3.36 -12.43 -6.67
N PHE A 86 4.06 -13.40 -6.05
CA PHE A 86 3.88 -13.75 -4.65
C PHE A 86 4.26 -12.59 -3.72
N TYR A 87 5.46 -12.02 -3.90
CA TYR A 87 5.90 -10.88 -3.08
C TYR A 87 5.02 -9.65 -3.28
N THR A 88 4.60 -9.34 -4.51
CA THR A 88 3.74 -8.17 -4.77
C THR A 88 2.32 -8.34 -4.25
N SER A 89 1.76 -9.57 -4.27
CA SER A 89 0.41 -9.84 -3.73
C SER A 89 0.27 -9.57 -2.24
N TRP A 90 1.40 -9.60 -1.52
CA TRP A 90 1.42 -9.33 -0.09
C TRP A 90 1.05 -7.88 0.25
N GLN A 91 1.27 -6.96 -0.69
CA GLN A 91 0.82 -5.58 -0.56
C GLN A 91 -0.71 -5.53 -0.40
N SER A 92 -1.48 -6.22 -1.26
CA SER A 92 -2.94 -6.29 -1.14
C SER A 92 -3.40 -7.12 0.07
N ALA A 93 -2.71 -8.23 0.37
CA ALA A 93 -3.09 -9.09 1.51
C ALA A 93 -3.02 -8.34 2.85
N SER A 94 -2.00 -7.49 3.05
CA SER A 94 -1.87 -6.66 4.25
C SER A 94 -3.04 -5.70 4.47
N GLN A 95 -3.62 -5.16 3.40
CA GLN A 95 -4.78 -4.27 3.46
C GLN A 95 -6.01 -5.00 4.01
N GLN A 96 -6.19 -6.27 3.65
CA GLN A 96 -7.31 -7.07 4.15
C GLN A 96 -7.18 -7.38 5.63
N VAL A 97 -5.96 -7.70 6.09
CA VAL A 97 -5.70 -7.90 7.51
C VAL A 97 -5.98 -6.61 8.29
N ALA A 98 -5.55 -5.46 7.75
CA ALA A 98 -5.82 -4.17 8.39
C ALA A 98 -7.32 -3.86 8.50
N ILE A 99 -8.11 -4.15 7.46
CA ILE A 99 -9.57 -3.98 7.51
C ILE A 99 -10.19 -4.88 8.58
N VAL A 100 -9.75 -6.14 8.68
CA VAL A 100 -10.25 -7.09 9.70
C VAL A 100 -9.93 -6.59 11.11
N VAL A 101 -8.69 -6.14 11.35
CA VAL A 101 -8.27 -5.59 12.64
C VAL A 101 -9.04 -4.32 12.98
N ALA A 102 -9.21 -3.41 12.01
CA ALA A 102 -9.99 -2.18 12.20
C ALA A 102 -11.46 -2.46 12.50
N ALA A 103 -12.07 -3.44 11.81
CA ALA A 103 -13.44 -3.88 12.06
C ALA A 103 -13.57 -4.51 13.47
N LEU A 104 -12.59 -5.30 13.90
CA LEU A 104 -12.56 -5.89 15.23
C LEU A 104 -12.47 -4.81 16.33
N ILE A 105 -11.56 -3.83 16.18
CA ILE A 105 -11.45 -2.70 17.11
C ILE A 105 -12.76 -1.91 17.13
N GLY A 106 -13.34 -1.61 15.97
CA GLY A 106 -14.62 -0.91 15.86
C GLY A 106 -15.76 -1.67 16.54
N TYR A 107 -15.80 -3.00 16.37
CA TYR A 107 -16.78 -3.86 17.03
C TYR A 107 -16.60 -3.88 18.55
N SER A 108 -15.37 -4.05 19.04
CA SER A 108 -15.04 -4.00 20.47
C SER A 108 -15.44 -2.67 21.11
N LEU A 109 -15.17 -1.55 20.44
CA LEU A 109 -15.61 -0.23 20.93
C LEU A 109 -17.14 -0.11 20.94
N ASN A 110 -17.81 -0.65 19.93
CA ASN A 110 -19.28 -0.61 19.83
C ASN A 110 -19.98 -1.38 20.94
N ILE A 111 -19.41 -2.50 21.40
CA ILE A 111 -19.97 -3.25 22.52
C ILE A 111 -19.66 -2.62 23.89
N THR A 112 -18.52 -1.93 24.06
CA THR A 112 -18.11 -1.37 25.36
C THR A 112 -18.64 0.03 25.64
N LEU A 113 -18.67 0.92 24.63
CA LEU A 113 -18.95 2.35 24.84
C LEU A 113 -20.37 2.78 24.42
N GLY A 114 -21.08 1.96 23.64
CA GLY A 114 -22.37 2.37 23.04
C GLY A 114 -22.21 3.42 21.94
N HIS A 115 -23.30 3.77 21.25
CA HIS A 115 -23.24 4.59 20.04
C HIS A 115 -22.88 6.06 20.32
N ASP A 116 -23.41 6.61 21.40
CA ASP A 116 -23.30 8.04 21.72
C ASP A 116 -21.87 8.41 22.10
N ALA A 117 -21.23 7.64 22.97
CA ALA A 117 -19.84 7.88 23.38
C ALA A 117 -18.83 7.68 22.23
N ILE A 118 -19.12 6.81 21.25
CA ILE A 118 -18.29 6.66 20.06
C ILE A 118 -18.31 7.93 19.21
N SER A 119 -19.49 8.51 19.02
CA SER A 119 -19.64 9.73 18.23
C SER A 119 -18.98 10.94 18.88
N GLU A 120 -18.97 10.98 20.22
CA GLU A 120 -18.42 12.10 20.99
C GLU A 120 -16.89 12.06 21.06
N TRP A 121 -16.31 10.92 21.43
CA TRP A 121 -14.85 10.80 21.63
C TRP A 121 -14.24 9.45 21.24
N GLY A 122 -15.03 8.37 21.26
CA GLY A 122 -14.52 7.01 21.03
C GLY A 122 -13.91 6.81 19.64
N TRP A 123 -14.30 7.61 18.65
CA TRP A 123 -13.69 7.61 17.31
C TRP A 123 -12.19 7.94 17.32
N ARG A 124 -11.65 8.57 18.39
CA ARG A 124 -10.22 8.89 18.51
C ARG A 124 -9.36 7.67 18.86
N ILE A 125 -9.92 6.66 19.52
CA ILE A 125 -9.18 5.48 19.98
C ILE A 125 -8.49 4.75 18.82
N PRO A 126 -9.16 4.44 17.69
CA PRO A 126 -8.51 3.85 16.53
C PRO A 126 -7.36 4.70 15.97
N PHE A 127 -7.50 6.03 15.98
CA PHE A 127 -6.42 6.93 15.53
C PHE A 127 -5.21 6.89 16.45
N PHE A 128 -5.39 6.81 17.77
CA PHE A 128 -4.28 6.65 18.71
C PHE A 128 -3.58 5.30 18.55
N ILE A 129 -4.34 4.22 18.33
CA ILE A 129 -3.78 2.90 18.03
C ILE A 129 -2.92 2.97 16.75
N GLY A 130 -3.45 3.56 15.67
CA GLY A 130 -2.69 3.79 14.44
C GLY A 130 -1.43 4.64 14.68
N CYS A 131 -1.52 5.67 15.51
CA CYS A 131 -0.37 6.51 15.85
C CYS A 131 0.74 5.75 16.60
N MET A 132 0.38 4.79 17.46
CA MET A 132 1.34 3.94 18.18
C MET A 132 2.05 2.95 17.27
N ILE A 133 1.47 2.59 16.13
CA ILE A 133 2.08 1.68 15.16
C ILE A 133 3.17 2.39 14.32
N ILE A 134 3.03 3.70 14.08
CA ILE A 134 3.96 4.48 13.25
C ILE A 134 5.44 4.36 13.69
N PRO A 135 5.80 4.52 15.00
CA PRO A 135 7.19 4.36 15.44
C PRO A 135 7.74 2.95 15.19
N LEU A 136 6.92 1.92 15.39
CA LEU A 136 7.30 0.53 15.13
C LEU A 136 7.62 0.33 13.64
N ILE A 137 6.76 0.85 12.76
CA ILE A 137 7.01 0.83 11.31
C ILE A 137 8.27 1.63 10.96
N PHE A 138 8.50 2.77 11.59
CA PHE A 138 9.68 3.59 11.34
C PHE A 138 10.98 2.83 11.65
N VAL A 139 11.04 2.14 12.80
CA VAL A 139 12.17 1.28 13.18
C VAL A 139 12.36 0.16 12.16
N LEU A 140 11.28 -0.51 11.77
CA LEU A 140 11.34 -1.58 10.78
C LEU A 140 11.82 -1.07 9.41
N ARG A 141 11.31 0.07 8.93
CA ARG A 141 11.73 0.68 7.66
C ARG A 141 13.17 1.16 7.70
N ARG A 142 13.70 1.46 8.89
CA ARG A 142 15.12 1.77 9.09
C ARG A 142 16.00 0.55 8.83
N SER A 143 15.50 -0.67 8.95
CA SER A 143 16.28 -1.88 8.63
C SER A 143 16.28 -2.23 7.14
N LEU A 144 15.47 -1.58 6.31
CA LEU A 144 15.41 -1.88 4.88
C LEU A 144 16.71 -1.50 4.16
N GLN A 145 17.23 -2.40 3.34
CA GLN A 145 18.38 -2.13 2.47
C GLN A 145 17.94 -1.43 1.18
N GLU A 146 18.81 -0.58 0.62
CA GLU A 146 18.58 0.03 -0.68
C GLU A 146 18.74 -1.00 -1.80
N THR A 147 17.78 -1.08 -2.73
CA THR A 147 17.85 -2.02 -3.85
C THR A 147 19.02 -1.70 -4.79
N GLU A 148 19.73 -2.71 -5.29
CA GLU A 148 20.78 -2.59 -6.32
C GLU A 148 20.34 -1.81 -7.57
N ALA A 149 19.05 -1.86 -7.94
CA ALA A 149 18.49 -1.10 -9.07
C ALA A 149 18.64 0.42 -8.92
N PHE A 150 18.73 0.93 -7.69
CA PHE A 150 19.02 2.34 -7.41
C PHE A 150 20.49 2.68 -7.71
N PHE A 151 21.43 1.79 -7.36
CA PHE A 151 22.85 1.95 -7.67
C PHE A 151 23.14 1.82 -9.17
N THR A 152 22.44 0.93 -9.88
CA THR A 152 22.60 0.80 -11.35
C THR A 152 22.05 2.01 -12.11
N THR A 153 21.02 2.68 -11.57
CA THR A 153 20.42 3.88 -12.19
C THR A 153 21.28 5.14 -11.97
N GLN A 154 21.99 5.25 -10.85
CA GLN A 154 22.91 6.37 -10.59
C GLN A 154 24.16 6.36 -11.50
N ALA A 155 24.58 5.20 -11.99
CA ALA A 155 25.73 5.08 -12.90
C ALA A 155 25.46 5.60 -14.33
N SER A 156 24.20 5.91 -14.68
CA SER A 156 23.87 6.50 -15.98
C SER A 156 23.19 7.87 -15.81
N PRO A 157 23.87 8.99 -16.13
CA PRO A 157 23.31 10.35 -16.00
C PRO A 157 22.07 10.60 -16.89
N ARG A 158 21.71 9.64 -17.76
CA ARG A 158 20.80 9.85 -18.89
C ARG A 158 19.32 9.58 -18.59
N HIS A 159 18.98 9.18 -17.36
CA HIS A 159 17.60 8.80 -17.00
C HIS A 159 16.84 9.83 -16.15
N GLN A 160 17.44 10.99 -15.86
CA GLN A 160 16.87 12.02 -14.97
C GLN A 160 15.65 12.81 -15.51
N GLY A 161 15.13 12.45 -16.71
CA GLY A 161 14.02 13.18 -17.36
C GLY A 161 12.92 12.32 -17.99
N LYS A 162 12.91 10.99 -17.83
CA LYS A 162 11.99 10.11 -18.58
C LYS A 162 10.52 10.13 -18.14
N PHE A 163 10.18 10.78 -17.03
CA PHE A 163 8.77 10.96 -16.65
C PHE A 163 8.05 11.95 -17.59
N LEU A 164 8.74 12.98 -18.10
CA LEU A 164 8.20 13.84 -19.17
C LEU A 164 8.43 13.29 -20.58
N GLN A 165 9.34 12.31 -20.73
CA GLN A 165 9.52 11.54 -21.97
C GLN A 165 8.76 10.21 -21.93
N LEU A 166 7.67 10.12 -21.17
CA LEU A 166 6.63 9.10 -21.35
C LEU A 166 6.12 9.25 -22.78
N SER A 167 6.83 8.60 -23.69
CA SER A 167 6.66 8.75 -25.12
C SER A 167 5.18 8.58 -25.45
N PRO A 168 4.60 9.42 -26.33
CA PRO A 168 3.25 9.20 -26.85
C PRO A 168 3.08 7.79 -27.44
N LYS A 169 4.16 7.06 -27.71
CA LYS A 169 4.16 5.65 -28.14
C LYS A 169 3.56 4.67 -27.11
N ASN A 170 3.65 4.94 -25.81
CA ASN A 170 3.18 4.01 -24.76
C ASN A 170 1.88 4.46 -24.07
N TRP A 171 1.25 5.55 -24.53
CA TRP A 171 0.07 6.13 -23.88
C TRP A 171 -1.07 5.11 -23.72
N ARG A 172 -1.27 4.23 -24.72
CA ARG A 172 -2.27 3.15 -24.68
C ARG A 172 -2.05 2.16 -23.55
N ILE A 173 -0.81 1.79 -23.27
CA ILE A 173 -0.47 0.86 -22.18
C ILE A 173 -0.68 1.54 -20.82
N ILE A 174 -0.29 2.81 -20.71
CA ILE A 174 -0.46 3.60 -19.50
C ILE A 174 -1.94 3.82 -19.19
N THR A 175 -2.75 4.18 -20.20
CA THR A 175 -4.20 4.38 -20.01
C THR A 175 -4.93 3.08 -19.75
N ALA A 176 -4.62 2.00 -20.47
CA ALA A 176 -5.18 0.68 -20.18
C ALA A 176 -4.85 0.22 -18.75
N GLY A 177 -3.58 0.37 -18.33
CA GLY A 177 -3.16 0.06 -16.96
C GLY A 177 -3.86 0.94 -15.92
N THR A 178 -4.01 2.24 -16.19
CA THR A 178 -4.70 3.19 -15.31
C THR A 178 -6.19 2.83 -15.18
N LEU A 179 -6.86 2.48 -16.28
CA LEU A 179 -8.27 2.07 -16.27
C LEU A 179 -8.48 0.76 -15.50
N LEU A 180 -7.57 -0.21 -15.66
CA LEU A 180 -7.61 -1.48 -14.92
C LEU A 180 -7.42 -1.24 -13.41
N VAL A 181 -6.45 -0.41 -13.03
CA VAL A 181 -6.24 -0.02 -11.62
C VAL A 181 -7.42 0.79 -11.08
N ALA A 182 -8.01 1.68 -11.88
CA ALA A 182 -9.19 2.45 -11.49
C ALA A 182 -10.39 1.54 -11.23
N MET A 183 -10.64 0.56 -12.10
CA MET A 183 -11.69 -0.44 -11.93
C MET A 183 -11.48 -1.25 -10.65
N THR A 184 -10.32 -1.87 -10.48
CA THR A 184 -10.01 -2.70 -9.31
C THR A 184 -10.09 -1.91 -8.00
N THR A 185 -9.57 -0.69 -7.99
CA THR A 185 -9.66 0.21 -6.83
C THR A 185 -11.11 0.60 -6.53
N THR A 186 -11.92 0.91 -7.54
CA THR A 186 -13.33 1.28 -7.37
C THR A 186 -14.14 0.12 -6.80
N THR A 187 -13.99 -1.09 -7.37
CA THR A 187 -14.64 -2.30 -6.86
C THR A 187 -14.22 -2.58 -5.42
N PHE A 188 -12.94 -2.41 -5.10
CA PHE A 188 -12.44 -2.56 -3.74
C PHE A 188 -13.13 -1.62 -2.75
N TYR A 189 -13.18 -0.31 -3.05
CA TYR A 189 -13.84 0.66 -2.17
C TYR A 189 -15.34 0.41 -2.05
N PHE A 190 -15.99 -0.01 -3.12
CA PHE A 190 -17.40 -0.35 -3.10
C PHE A 190 -17.70 -1.54 -2.17
N ILE A 191 -16.92 -2.61 -2.25
CA ILE A 191 -17.11 -3.81 -1.42
C ILE A 191 -16.68 -3.60 0.03
N THR A 192 -15.61 -2.85 0.28
CA THR A 192 -15.02 -2.77 1.64
C THR A 192 -15.52 -1.57 2.45
N VAL A 193 -15.77 -0.43 1.80
CA VAL A 193 -16.15 0.81 2.47
C VAL A 193 -17.66 1.06 2.38
N TYR A 194 -18.27 0.78 1.23
CA TYR A 194 -19.69 1.07 1.04
C TYR A 194 -20.60 -0.02 1.63
N THR A 195 -20.20 -1.29 1.62
CA THR A 195 -20.98 -2.41 2.21
C THR A 195 -21.47 -2.17 3.65
N PRO A 196 -20.65 -1.77 4.64
CA PRO A 196 -21.15 -1.47 5.98
C PRO A 196 -22.13 -0.30 6.00
N THR A 197 -21.93 0.69 5.13
CA THR A 197 -22.84 1.84 5.02
C THR A 197 -24.19 1.39 4.47
N TYR A 198 -24.20 0.62 3.39
CA TYR A 198 -25.40 0.06 2.77
C TYR A 198 -26.18 -0.86 3.73
N GLY A 199 -25.47 -1.73 4.46
CA GLY A 199 -26.06 -2.61 5.47
C GLY A 199 -26.79 -1.82 6.56
N ARG A 200 -26.23 -0.67 6.97
CA ARG A 200 -26.85 0.18 7.98
C ARG A 200 -28.00 1.03 7.44
N THR A 201 -27.84 1.65 6.26
CA THR A 201 -28.79 2.65 5.75
C THR A 201 -29.96 2.05 4.97
N VAL A 202 -29.75 0.94 4.27
CA VAL A 202 -30.77 0.32 3.42
C VAL A 202 -31.35 -0.93 4.08
N LEU A 203 -30.49 -1.80 4.61
CA LEU A 203 -30.92 -3.04 5.27
C LEU A 203 -31.32 -2.84 6.74
N ASN A 204 -31.17 -1.61 7.29
CA ASN A 204 -31.46 -1.27 8.68
C ASN A 204 -30.81 -2.22 9.72
N LEU A 205 -29.65 -2.77 9.38
CA LEU A 205 -28.91 -3.66 10.27
C LEU A 205 -28.33 -2.88 11.45
N SER A 206 -28.20 -3.56 12.59
CA SER A 206 -27.50 -2.99 13.73
C SER A 206 -26.03 -2.71 13.37
N ALA A 207 -25.43 -1.73 14.05
CA ALA A 207 -24.01 -1.39 13.83
C ALA A 207 -23.09 -2.61 14.06
N ARG A 208 -23.48 -3.51 14.97
CA ARG A 208 -22.77 -4.77 15.26
C ARG A 208 -22.79 -5.71 14.06
N ASP A 209 -23.96 -5.92 13.46
CA ASP A 209 -24.12 -6.86 12.35
C ASP A 209 -23.37 -6.38 11.09
N SER A 210 -23.40 -5.07 10.82
CA SER A 210 -22.68 -4.47 9.70
C SER A 210 -21.16 -4.58 9.83
N LEU A 211 -20.64 -4.49 11.06
CA LEU A 211 -19.22 -4.70 11.35
C LEU A 211 -18.81 -6.18 11.20
N ILE A 212 -19.67 -7.11 11.62
CA ILE A 212 -19.45 -8.55 11.41
C ILE A 212 -19.40 -8.89 9.92
N VAL A 213 -20.35 -8.36 9.12
CA VAL A 213 -20.34 -8.54 7.66
C VAL A 213 -19.04 -8.00 7.05
N THR A 214 -18.57 -6.84 7.51
CA THR A 214 -17.30 -6.26 7.03
C THR A 214 -16.11 -7.15 7.37
N MET A 215 -16.10 -7.75 8.57
CA MET A 215 -15.07 -8.71 8.98
C MET A 215 -15.09 -9.96 8.09
N LEU A 216 -16.26 -10.53 7.81
CA LEU A 216 -16.41 -11.70 6.93
C LEU A 216 -15.97 -11.39 5.49
N VAL A 217 -16.30 -10.21 4.96
CA VAL A 217 -15.85 -9.74 3.65
C VAL A 217 -14.32 -9.57 3.62
N GLY A 218 -13.74 -9.03 4.70
CA GLY A 218 -12.29 -8.91 4.86
C GLY A 218 -11.58 -10.26 4.82
N VAL A 219 -12.07 -11.23 5.62
CA VAL A 219 -11.54 -12.61 5.68
C VAL A 219 -11.70 -13.33 4.34
N SER A 220 -12.87 -13.22 3.70
CA SER A 220 -13.12 -13.85 2.40
C SER A 220 -12.16 -13.32 1.33
N ASN A 221 -11.96 -12.01 1.27
CA ASN A 221 -11.01 -11.40 0.34
C ASN A 221 -9.56 -11.79 0.66
N PHE A 222 -9.17 -11.87 1.93
CA PHE A 222 -7.85 -12.37 2.30
C PHE A 222 -7.64 -13.81 1.83
N TYR A 223 -8.65 -14.68 2.02
CA TYR A 223 -8.61 -16.05 1.52
C TYR A 223 -8.50 -16.09 -0.01
N LEU A 224 -9.29 -15.29 -0.73
CA LEU A 224 -9.24 -15.24 -2.20
C LEU A 224 -7.88 -14.77 -2.72
N VAL A 225 -7.30 -13.71 -2.14
CA VAL A 225 -5.96 -13.22 -2.51
C VAL A 225 -4.89 -14.27 -2.23
N THR A 226 -4.99 -14.95 -1.07
CA THR A 226 -4.04 -16.01 -0.68
C THR A 226 -4.29 -17.35 -1.36
N HIS A 227 -5.45 -17.55 -2.00
CA HIS A 227 -5.78 -18.74 -2.79
C HIS A 227 -5.38 -18.55 -4.26
N TRP A 228 -5.67 -17.38 -4.84
CA TRP A 228 -5.18 -16.97 -6.17
C TRP A 228 -3.64 -17.07 -6.29
N ARG A 229 -2.95 -16.93 -5.14
CA ARG A 229 -1.55 -17.30 -4.89
C ARG A 229 -1.10 -18.64 -5.49
N ARG A 230 -1.96 -19.66 -5.49
CA ARG A 230 -1.62 -21.03 -5.91
C ARG A 230 -1.67 -21.20 -7.43
N ASP A 231 -2.53 -20.43 -8.09
CA ASP A 231 -2.80 -20.57 -9.52
C ASP A 231 -1.94 -19.64 -10.38
N PHE A 232 -1.47 -18.51 -9.83
CA PHE A 232 -0.59 -17.58 -10.53
C PHE A 232 0.88 -18.06 -10.50
N ARG A 233 1.19 -19.12 -11.27
CA ARG A 233 2.56 -19.39 -11.75
C ARG A 233 2.76 -18.65 -13.06
N PRO A 234 3.47 -17.52 -13.09
CA PRO A 234 3.71 -16.83 -14.34
C PRO A 234 4.96 -17.45 -14.99
N ASP A 235 4.76 -18.39 -15.91
CA ASP A 235 5.73 -18.68 -17.00
C ASP A 235 5.78 -17.51 -17.99
N TRP A 236 5.88 -16.28 -17.47
CA TRP A 236 6.03 -15.10 -18.31
C TRP A 236 7.47 -15.07 -18.83
N PRO A 237 7.68 -15.09 -20.16
CA PRO A 237 9.02 -15.03 -20.74
C PRO A 237 9.62 -13.66 -20.40
N SER A 238 10.38 -13.63 -19.33
CA SER A 238 10.98 -12.41 -18.81
C SER A 238 12.20 -12.04 -19.66
N ARG A 239 11.99 -11.28 -20.73
CA ARG A 239 12.87 -10.18 -21.20
C ARG A 239 12.32 -9.52 -22.48
N CYS A 240 11.98 -8.24 -22.38
CA CYS A 240 12.14 -7.30 -23.50
C CYS A 240 13.56 -6.74 -23.41
N VAL A 241 14.47 -7.25 -24.23
CA VAL A 241 15.76 -6.59 -24.51
C VAL A 241 15.64 -6.02 -25.92
N ASN A 242 15.82 -4.71 -26.07
CA ASN A 242 15.80 -4.00 -27.35
C ASN A 242 14.54 -4.20 -28.23
N GLY A 243 13.34 -4.28 -27.63
CA GLY A 243 12.09 -4.29 -28.39
C GLY A 243 11.79 -5.57 -29.19
N HIS A 244 12.59 -6.62 -29.02
CA HIS A 244 12.33 -7.95 -29.59
C HIS A 244 12.09 -8.97 -28.48
N TYR A 245 11.01 -9.75 -28.62
CA TYR A 245 10.77 -10.94 -27.81
C TYR A 245 11.74 -12.03 -28.26
N VAL A 246 12.75 -12.32 -27.44
CA VAL A 246 13.67 -13.44 -27.70
C VAL A 246 13.12 -14.67 -26.99
N ALA A 247 12.61 -15.62 -27.76
CA ALA A 247 12.23 -16.94 -27.28
C ALA A 247 13.39 -17.92 -27.52
N GLY A 248 13.84 -18.60 -26.46
CA GLY A 248 14.53 -19.88 -26.56
C GLY A 248 16.06 -19.87 -26.39
N ALA A 249 16.53 -20.98 -25.77
CA ALA A 249 17.89 -21.53 -25.68
C ALA A 249 18.79 -21.17 -24.48
N ASP A 250 19.13 -19.91 -24.15
CA ASP A 250 20.18 -19.64 -23.13
C ASP A 250 19.67 -19.49 -21.67
N HIS A 251 18.57 -20.16 -21.35
CA HIS A 251 17.86 -19.96 -20.08
C HIS A 251 18.52 -20.60 -18.86
N HIS A 252 19.35 -21.63 -19.01
CA HIS A 252 19.85 -22.38 -17.85
C HIS A 252 21.08 -21.75 -17.18
N LEU A 253 22.10 -21.34 -17.95
CA LEU A 253 23.37 -20.87 -17.38
C LEU A 253 23.26 -19.48 -16.71
N ALA A 254 22.49 -18.56 -17.30
CA ALA A 254 22.28 -17.22 -16.74
C ALA A 254 21.36 -17.23 -15.51
N ARG A 255 20.40 -18.16 -15.43
CA ARG A 255 19.54 -18.34 -14.24
C ARG A 255 20.36 -18.77 -13.04
N HIS A 256 21.29 -19.71 -13.20
CA HIS A 256 22.13 -20.17 -12.10
C HIS A 256 23.08 -19.09 -11.58
N ALA A 257 23.73 -18.31 -12.45
CA ALA A 257 24.67 -17.27 -12.01
C ALA A 257 24.01 -16.09 -11.27
N VAL A 258 22.78 -15.70 -11.64
CA VAL A 258 22.03 -14.61 -10.99
C VAL A 258 21.27 -15.12 -9.75
N ALA A 259 20.74 -16.36 -9.79
CA ALA A 259 20.07 -16.97 -8.64
C ALA A 259 21.06 -17.26 -7.51
N ASP A 260 22.27 -17.73 -7.82
CA ASP A 260 23.29 -18.05 -6.83
C ASP A 260 23.86 -16.78 -6.17
N ARG A 261 23.98 -15.66 -6.90
CA ARG A 261 24.33 -14.35 -6.31
C ARG A 261 23.22 -13.80 -5.40
N ARG A 262 21.95 -13.88 -5.81
CA ARG A 262 20.81 -13.36 -5.01
C ARG A 262 20.50 -14.23 -3.79
N ALA A 263 20.65 -15.55 -3.90
CA ALA A 263 20.40 -16.49 -2.81
C ALA A 263 21.44 -16.36 -1.67
N ARG A 264 22.69 -15.99 -1.98
CA ARG A 264 23.73 -15.73 -0.98
C ARG A 264 23.56 -14.41 -0.23
N LEU A 265 22.85 -13.43 -0.80
CA LEU A 265 22.70 -12.09 -0.23
C LEU A 265 21.44 -11.89 0.61
N TYR A 266 20.36 -12.66 0.38
CA TYR A 266 19.06 -12.45 1.05
C TYR A 266 18.43 -13.72 1.67
N PRO A 267 19.14 -14.51 2.51
CA PRO A 267 18.56 -15.71 3.12
C PRO A 267 17.54 -15.42 4.25
N HIS A 268 17.53 -14.22 4.84
CA HIS A 268 16.80 -13.93 6.09
C HIS A 268 15.67 -12.87 6.01
N ASP A 269 15.53 -12.12 4.90
CA ASP A 269 14.76 -10.85 4.90
C ASP A 269 13.38 -10.88 4.24
N ALA A 270 13.04 -11.96 3.54
CA ALA A 270 11.74 -12.10 2.89
C ALA A 270 10.57 -12.09 3.90
N GLY A 271 10.75 -12.78 5.03
CA GLY A 271 9.76 -12.82 6.11
C GLY A 271 9.60 -11.47 6.80
N THR A 272 10.69 -10.74 7.02
CA THR A 272 10.69 -9.42 7.65
C THR A 272 10.01 -8.38 6.76
N ALA A 273 10.27 -8.37 5.45
CA ALA A 273 9.61 -7.48 4.49
C ALA A 273 8.09 -7.72 4.44
N VAL A 274 7.67 -8.98 4.49
CA VAL A 274 6.27 -9.40 4.53
C VAL A 274 5.60 -8.92 5.84
N VAL A 275 6.22 -9.12 7.00
CA VAL A 275 5.72 -8.62 8.29
C VAL A 275 5.69 -7.07 8.33
N LEU A 276 6.67 -6.42 7.70
CA LEU A 276 6.77 -4.96 7.55
C LEU A 276 5.58 -4.34 6.83
N PHE A 277 5.03 -5.03 5.82
CA PHE A 277 3.89 -4.55 5.06
C PHE A 277 2.54 -4.88 5.70
N LEU A 278 2.48 -5.96 6.48
CA LEU A 278 1.31 -6.41 7.26
C LEU A 278 0.72 -5.30 8.16
N PHE A 279 1.57 -4.42 8.71
CA PHE A 279 1.17 -3.36 9.63
C PHE A 279 0.99 -1.99 8.99
N TRP A 280 1.22 -1.83 7.68
CA TRP A 280 1.26 -0.53 7.03
C TRP A 280 -0.11 0.15 6.84
N HIS A 281 -1.19 -0.62 6.75
CA HIS A 281 -2.54 -0.12 6.48
C HIS A 281 -3.46 -0.13 7.72
N VAL A 282 -2.96 -0.54 8.88
CA VAL A 282 -3.65 -0.49 10.19
C VAL A 282 -3.52 0.92 10.75
#